data_AF-A0A0J1ZWQ8-F1
#
_entry.id   AF-A0A0J1ZWQ8-F1
#
_cell.length_a   1.000
_cell.length_b   1.000
_cell.length_c   1.000
_cell.angle_alpha   90.00
_cell.angle_beta   90.00
_cell.angle_gamma   90.00
#
_symmetry.space_group_name_H-M   'P 1'
#
loop_
_entity.id
_entity.type
_entity.pdbx_description
1 polymer ?
#
loop_
_entity_poly.entity_id
_entity_poly.type
_entity_poly.pdbx_seq_one_letter_code
_entity_poly.pdbx_strand_id
1 'polypeptide(L)'
;MTEAEILRLIRRVAGISQQADEQTTQPDSVTAENYVRVVAEVIRRNGIQLNDVDMRNIRIRVLEMLAYNRRVALYRETEKITYHWKKPERLRR
;
A
#
# COMPACT_ATOMS: atom_id res chain seq x y z
N MET A 1 -6.09 -7.89 4.20
CA MET A 1 -4.72 -7.37 4.02
C MET A 1 -4.82 -5.91 3.63
N THR A 2 -4.42 -5.00 4.51
CA THR A 2 -4.43 -3.54 4.32
C THR A 2 -3.09 -3.04 3.79
N GLU A 3 -3.03 -1.82 3.23
CA GLU A 3 -1.76 -1.28 2.69
C GLU A 3 -0.68 -1.14 3.77
N ALA A 4 -1.06 -0.79 5.00
CA ALA A 4 -0.15 -0.76 6.15
C ALA A 4 0.43 -2.15 6.50
N GLU A 5 -0.37 -3.21 6.36
CA GLU A 5 0.08 -4.60 6.57
C GLU A 5 1.07 -5.05 5.49
N ILE A 6 0.85 -4.66 4.23
CA ILE A 6 1.76 -4.94 3.12
C ILE A 6 3.10 -4.24 3.35
N LEU A 7 3.08 -2.95 3.72
CA LEU A 7 4.30 -2.19 3.97
C LEU A 7 5.11 -2.79 5.14
N ARG A 8 4.44 -3.21 6.21
CA ARG A 8 5.07 -3.92 7.34
C ARG A 8 5.70 -5.24 6.91
N LEU A 9 5.02 -6.03 6.08
CA LEU A 9 5.55 -7.29 5.54
C LEU A 9 6.82 -7.07 4.73
N ILE A 10 6.83 -6.09 3.83
CA ILE A 10 8.00 -5.76 3.01
C ILE A 10 9.18 -5.37 3.89
N ARG A 11 8.97 -4.49 4.88
CA ARG A 11 10.04 -4.09 5.83
C ARG A 11 10.60 -5.29 6.59
N ARG A 12 9.73 -6.19 7.09
CA ARG A 12 10.16 -7.39 7.83
C ARG A 12 10.99 -8.33 6.97
N VAL A 13 10.53 -8.63 5.74
CA VAL A 13 11.24 -9.51 4.80
C VAL A 13 12.57 -8.89 4.37
N ALA A 14 12.60 -7.57 4.17
CA ALA A 14 13.79 -6.84 3.80
C ALA A 14 14.78 -6.60 4.97
N GLY A 15 14.39 -6.90 6.22
CA GLY A 15 15.19 -6.62 7.41
C GLY A 15 15.37 -5.13 7.68
N ILE A 16 14.39 -4.30 7.33
CA ILE A 16 14.38 -2.85 7.52
C ILE A 16 13.68 -2.57 8.87
N SER A 17 14.45 -2.17 9.89
CA SER A 17 13.90 -1.75 11.17
C SER A 17 13.22 -0.39 11.05
N GLN A 18 12.20 -0.13 11.87
CA GLN A 18 11.64 1.22 12.05
C GLN A 18 12.75 2.10 12.65
N GLN A 19 13.63 2.67 11.84
CA GLN A 19 14.25 3.92 12.24
C GLN A 19 13.12 4.95 12.23
N ALA A 20 12.61 5.24 13.42
CA ALA A 20 11.80 6.41 13.65
C ALA A 20 12.67 7.61 13.27
N ASP A 21 12.50 8.12 12.05
CA ASP A 21 12.93 9.48 11.78
C ASP A 21 12.19 10.37 12.77
N GLU A 22 12.94 11.02 13.66
CA GLU A 22 12.46 11.98 14.66
C GLU A 22 11.62 13.13 14.03
N GLN A 23 11.58 13.23 12.71
CA GLN A 23 10.92 14.28 11.94
C GLN A 23 9.52 13.92 11.42
N THR A 24 9.03 12.69 11.59
CA THR A 24 7.64 12.35 11.25
C THR A 24 6.89 11.81 12.44
N THR A 25 6.28 12.72 13.21
CA THR A 25 5.29 12.43 14.27
C THR A 25 4.02 11.75 13.74
N GLN A 26 3.92 11.49 12.43
CA GLN A 26 2.81 10.74 11.87
C GLN A 26 3.04 9.23 11.96
N PRO A 27 2.12 8.47 12.57
CA PRO A 27 2.20 7.02 12.62
C PRO A 27 2.10 6.47 11.20
N ASP A 28 3.12 5.75 10.72
CA ASP A 28 3.14 4.89 9.51
C ASP A 28 2.01 5.19 8.51
N SER A 29 1.87 6.45 8.08
CA SER A 29 0.80 6.82 7.18
C SER A 29 1.19 6.22 5.84
N VAL A 30 0.26 5.49 5.20
CA VAL A 30 0.49 4.84 3.91
C VAL A 30 0.57 5.91 2.83
N THR A 31 1.64 6.68 2.87
CA THR A 31 1.98 7.69 1.90
C THR A 31 2.88 7.04 0.87
N ALA A 32 2.74 7.46 -0.39
CA ALA A 32 3.58 6.98 -1.47
C ALA A 32 5.08 7.13 -1.16
N GLU A 33 5.44 8.18 -0.42
CA GLU A 33 6.81 8.48 0.02
C GLU A 33 7.40 7.38 0.91
N ASN A 34 6.59 6.81 1.82
CA ASN A 34 7.02 5.69 2.67
C ASN A 34 7.27 4.41 1.87
N TYR A 35 6.45 4.13 0.84
CA TYR A 35 6.68 3.01 -0.07
C TYR A 35 7.92 3.20 -0.94
N VAL A 36 8.10 4.39 -1.51
CA VAL A 36 9.27 4.73 -2.33
C VAL A 36 10.56 4.54 -1.53
N ARG A 37 10.59 4.99 -0.27
CA ARG A 37 11.75 4.83 0.60
C ARG A 37 12.10 3.35 0.84
N VAL A 38 11.12 2.53 1.16
CA VAL A 38 11.32 1.09 1.39
C VAL A 38 11.82 0.40 0.12
N VAL A 39 11.21 0.67 -1.03
CA VAL A 39 11.65 0.08 -2.31
C VAL A 39 13.08 0.52 -2.65
N ALA A 40 13.39 1.81 -2.47
CA ALA A 40 14.74 2.31 -2.70
C ALA A 40 15.77 1.66 -1.77
N GLU A 41 15.43 1.44 -0.50
CA GLU A 41 16.32 0.79 0.47
C GLU A 41 16.58 -0.69 0.13
N VAL A 42 15.55 -1.43 -0.29
CA VAL A 42 15.70 -2.82 -0.76
C VAL A 42 16.66 -2.89 -1.94
N ILE A 43 16.52 -2.00 -2.92
CA ILE A 43 17.36 -1.96 -4.11
C ILE A 43 18.81 -1.62 -3.74
N ARG A 44 19.01 -0.64 -2.84
CA ARG A 44 20.35 -0.29 -2.34
C ARG A 44 21.03 -1.42 -1.59
N ARG A 45 20.29 -2.19 -0.77
CA ARG A 45 20.84 -3.38 -0.08
C ARG A 45 21.32 -4.45 -1.07
N ASN A 46 20.73 -4.51 -2.26
CA ASN A 46 21.17 -5.40 -3.33
C ASN A 46 22.38 -4.84 -4.11
N GLY A 47 23.01 -3.75 -3.65
CA GLY A 47 24.18 -3.16 -4.27
C GLY A 47 23.89 -2.31 -5.52
N ILE A 48 22.62 -2.01 -5.80
CA ILE A 48 22.23 -1.21 -6.96
C ILE A 48 22.13 0.26 -6.54
N GLN A 49 22.90 1.10 -7.22
CA GLN A 49 22.86 2.54 -7.01
C GLN A 49 21.68 3.14 -7.79
N LEU A 50 20.90 4.01 -7.14
CA LEU A 50 19.75 4.67 -7.73
C LEU A 50 20.10 6.12 -8.05
N ASN A 51 19.79 6.57 -9.27
CA ASN A 51 19.87 7.97 -9.65
C ASN A 51 18.50 8.68 -9.52
N ASP A 52 18.46 9.98 -9.82
CA ASP A 52 17.23 10.78 -9.70
C ASP A 52 16.11 10.33 -10.64
N VAL A 53 16.46 9.81 -11.82
CA VAL A 53 15.51 9.25 -12.79
C VAL A 53 14.90 7.96 -12.25
N ASP A 54 15.70 7.09 -11.65
CA ASP A 54 15.24 5.85 -11.02
C ASP A 54 14.31 6.15 -9.85
N MET A 55 14.66 7.11 -9.00
CA MET A 55 13.83 7.55 -7.88
C MET A 55 12.48 8.09 -8.36
N ARG A 56 12.47 8.87 -9.45
CA ARG A 56 11.23 9.35 -10.09
C ARG A 56 10.39 8.19 -10.64
N ASN A 57 11.02 7.23 -11.32
CA ASN A 57 10.33 6.07 -11.88
C ASN A 57 9.71 5.19 -10.78
N ILE A 58 10.44 4.94 -9.70
CA ILE A 58 9.94 4.21 -8.51
C ILE A 58 8.72 4.94 -7.93
N ARG A 59 8.79 6.27 -7.79
CA ARG A 59 7.64 7.08 -7.30
C ARG A 59 6.41 6.93 -8.18
N ILE A 60 6.56 7.00 -9.50
CA ILE A 60 5.45 6.85 -10.44
C ILE A 60 4.82 5.45 -10.28
N ARG A 61 5.63 4.39 -10.26
CA ARG A 61 5.14 3.01 -10.10
C ARG A 61 4.41 2.78 -8.78
N VAL A 62 4.93 3.33 -7.69
CA VAL A 62 4.27 3.25 -6.38
C VAL A 62 2.90 3.95 -6.41
N LEU A 63 2.80 5.11 -7.04
CA LEU A 63 1.53 5.83 -7.17
C LEU A 63 0.52 5.05 -8.02
N GLU A 64 0.95 4.45 -9.13
CA GLU A 64 0.09 3.58 -9.96
C GLU A 64 -0.44 2.39 -9.16
N MET A 65 0.43 1.71 -8.40
CA MET A 65 0.06 0.58 -7.55
C MET A 65 -0.96 0.99 -6.47
N LEU A 66 -0.74 2.11 -5.79
CA LEU A 66 -1.67 2.61 -4.77
C LEU A 66 -3.03 3.02 -5.38
N ALA A 67 -3.02 3.64 -6.55
CA ALA A 67 -4.25 3.97 -7.27
C ALA A 67 -5.04 2.71 -7.64
N TYR A 68 -4.36 1.66 -8.12
CA TYR A 68 -4.97 0.37 -8.40
C TYR A 68 -5.56 -0.28 -7.14
N ASN A 69 -4.79 -0.32 -6.04
CA ASN A 69 -5.25 -0.89 -4.77
C ASN A 69 -6.50 -0.18 -4.24
N ARG A 70 -6.54 1.15 -4.31
CA ARG A 70 -7.74 1.94 -3.96
C ARG A 70 -8.95 1.58 -4.82
N ARG A 71 -8.77 1.43 -6.14
CA ARG A 71 -9.86 1.01 -7.04
C ARG A 71 -10.37 -0.38 -6.70
N VAL A 72 -9.48 -1.34 -6.44
CA VAL A 72 -9.87 -2.70 -6.05
C VAL A 72 -10.60 -2.71 -4.70
N ALA A 73 -10.13 -1.93 -3.73
CA ALA A 73 -10.80 -1.79 -2.44
C ALA A 73 -12.23 -1.23 -2.62
N LEU A 74 -12.38 -0.18 -3.42
CA LEU A 74 -13.68 0.38 -3.77
C LEU A 74 -14.60 -0.66 -4.42
N TYR A 75 -14.11 -1.41 -5.41
CA TYR A 75 -14.92 -2.45 -6.05
C TYR A 75 -15.39 -3.50 -5.05
N ARG A 76 -14.50 -4.00 -4.18
CA ARG A 76 -14.86 -4.96 -3.13
C ARG A 76 -15.89 -4.40 -2.16
N GLU A 77 -15.82 -3.12 -1.83
CA GLU A 77 -16.84 -2.45 -1.00
C GLU A 77 -18.17 -2.33 -1.75
N THR A 78 -18.16 -1.96 -3.02
CA THR A 78 -19.37 -1.88 -3.83
C THR A 78 -20.01 -3.25 -4.07
N GLU A 79 -19.23 -4.33 -4.24
CA GLU A 79 -19.74 -5.70 -4.36
C GLU A 79 -20.43 -6.16 -3.08
N LYS A 80 -19.88 -5.80 -1.90
CA LYS A 80 -20.53 -6.07 -0.61
C LYS A 80 -21.88 -5.37 -0.47
N ILE A 81 -22.01 -4.15 -1.00
CA ILE A 81 -23.29 -3.41 -1.01
C ILE A 81 -24.24 -3.98 -2.08
N THR A 82 -23.71 -4.36 -3.24
CA THR A 82 -24.49 -4.83 -4.40
C THR A 82 -25.11 -6.21 -4.12
N TYR A 83 -24.39 -7.10 -3.43
CA TYR A 83 -24.90 -8.40 -2.99
C TYR A 83 -25.60 -8.32 -1.61
N HIS A 84 -26.53 -7.38 -1.44
CA HIS A 84 -27.52 -7.50 -0.37
C HIS A 84 -28.68 -8.38 -0.85
N TRP A 85 -28.66 -9.69 -0.53
CA TRP A 85 -29.84 -10.54 -0.70
C TRP A 85 -30.98 -10.00 0.18
N LYS A 86 -31.86 -9.20 -0.42
CA LYS A 86 -33.07 -8.72 0.23
C LYS A 86 -34.07 -9.88 0.18
N LYS A 87 -34.43 -10.45 1.34
CA LYS A 87 -35.42 -11.54 1.42
C LYS A 87 -36.68 -11.11 0.67
N PRO A 88 -37.06 -11.78 -0.43
CA PRO A 88 -38.23 -11.43 -1.22
C PRO A 88 -39.46 -11.35 -0.32
N GLU A 89 -40.32 -10.35 -0.51
CA GLU A 89 -41.51 -10.11 0.30
C GLU A 89 -42.39 -11.37 0.44
N ARG A 90 -42.47 -12.19 -0.62
CA ARG A 90 -43.17 -13.50 -0.61
C ARG A 90 -42.62 -14.55 0.37
N LEU A 91 -41.41 -14.36 0.88
CA LEU A 91 -40.74 -15.24 1.85
C LEU A 91 -40.68 -14.63 3.26
N ARG A 92 -41.23 -13.43 3.47
CA ARG A 92 -41.40 -12.84 4.80
C ARG A 92 -42.75 -13.33 5.36
N ARG A 93 -42.73 -14.49 6.03
CA ARG A 93 -43.79 -14.91 6.97
C ARG A 93 -43.45 -14.38 8.34
#